data_AF-A0A7C1QXZ5-F1
#
_entry.id   AF-A0A7C1QXZ5-F1
#
_cell.length_a   1.000
_cell.length_b   1.000
_cell.length_c   1.000
_cell.angle_alpha   90.00
_cell.angle_beta   90.00
_cell.angle_gamma   90.00
#
_symmetry.space_group_name_H-M   'P 1'
#
loop_
_entity.id
_entity.type
_entity.pdbx_description
1 polymer ?
#
loop_
_entity_poly.entity_id
_entity_poly.type
_entity_poly.pdbx_seq_one_letter_code
_entity_poly.pdbx_strand_id
1 'polypeptide(L)'
;MLATIVSELVGLSGETIQSFVPKLKLPENLNLVNILKKVVFIFIFIPFLIIVLNILNMDAISVPTTHILEQFFNTIPKIIVTVLIVLIFVIEGEFVSGLVIDLLESLNLEGIITRMNLGNISPNANLPKLIGNIVYFFIVLFGITTALEKLEFQKLTKVLDTLVGFSGNILFVLMILIIGNWIASTAHKTMAINENNFFVASIVRMCILVIF
;
A
#
# COMPACT_ATOMS: atom_id res chain seq x y z
N MET A 1 -35.45 -21.07 -32.84
CA MET A 1 -36.00 -20.93 -31.47
C MET A 1 -34.91 -20.79 -30.41
N LEU A 2 -33.94 -21.72 -30.29
CA LEU A 2 -32.85 -21.59 -29.29
C LEU A 2 -32.00 -20.30 -29.45
N ALA A 3 -31.64 -19.93 -30.67
CA ALA A 3 -30.87 -18.71 -30.94
C ALA A 3 -31.60 -17.41 -30.51
N THR A 4 -32.93 -17.39 -30.66
CA THR A 4 -33.78 -16.25 -30.25
C THR A 4 -33.86 -16.14 -28.73
N ILE A 5 -34.02 -17.28 -28.04
CA ILE A 5 -34.07 -17.34 -26.57
C ILE A 5 -32.73 -16.91 -25.96
N VAL A 6 -31.61 -17.35 -26.53
CA VAL A 6 -30.27 -16.97 -26.06
C VAL A 6 -30.00 -15.48 -26.35
N SER A 7 -30.47 -14.95 -27.49
CA SER A 7 -30.34 -13.54 -27.83
C SER A 7 -31.19 -12.63 -26.94
N GLU A 8 -32.40 -13.05 -26.56
CA GLU A 8 -33.25 -12.32 -25.62
C GLU A 8 -32.71 -12.37 -24.20
N LEU A 9 -32.14 -13.50 -23.76
CA LEU A 9 -31.54 -13.63 -22.43
C LEU A 9 -30.28 -12.78 -22.26
N VAL A 10 -29.45 -12.68 -23.31
CA VAL A 10 -28.28 -11.79 -23.36
C VAL A 10 -28.71 -10.31 -23.49
N GLY A 11 -29.82 -10.04 -24.18
CA GLY A 11 -30.41 -8.70 -24.26
C GLY A 11 -30.96 -8.21 -22.92
N LEU A 12 -31.72 -9.07 -22.22
CA LEU A 12 -32.33 -8.79 -20.91
C LEU A 12 -31.29 -8.56 -19.80
N SER A 13 -30.14 -9.24 -19.86
CA SER A 13 -29.01 -9.00 -18.95
C SER A 13 -28.19 -7.76 -19.32
N GLY A 14 -28.30 -7.27 -20.57
CA GLY A 14 -27.67 -6.03 -21.03
C GLY A 14 -28.22 -4.78 -20.36
N GLU A 15 -29.52 -4.73 -20.07
CA GLU A 15 -30.17 -3.60 -19.39
C GLU A 15 -29.74 -3.49 -17.92
N THR A 16 -29.60 -4.64 -17.23
CA THR A 16 -29.12 -4.66 -15.85
C THR A 16 -27.65 -4.22 -15.78
N ILE A 17 -26.81 -4.63 -16.75
CA ILE A 17 -25.42 -4.19 -16.86
C ILE A 17 -25.34 -2.67 -17.16
N GLN A 18 -26.19 -2.15 -18.04
CA GLN A 18 -26.23 -0.71 -18.36
C GLN A 18 -26.54 0.18 -17.15
N SER A 19 -27.28 -0.30 -16.15
CA SER A 19 -27.53 0.48 -14.92
C SER A 19 -26.30 0.67 -14.02
N PHE A 20 -25.29 -0.20 -14.15
CA PHE A 20 -24.02 -0.12 -13.41
C PHE A 20 -22.94 0.65 -14.16
N VAL A 21 -23.07 0.81 -15.49
CA VAL A 21 -22.14 1.58 -16.34
C VAL A 21 -22.06 3.08 -15.97
N PRO A 22 -23.15 3.84 -15.75
CA PRO A 22 -23.04 5.28 -15.49
C PRO A 22 -22.43 5.63 -14.12
N LYS A 23 -22.34 4.67 -13.18
CA LYS A 23 -21.65 4.85 -11.89
C LYS A 23 -20.12 4.72 -12.03
N LEU A 24 -19.65 4.12 -13.12
CA LEU A 24 -18.25 4.05 -13.51
C LEU A 24 -18.06 5.11 -14.60
N LYS A 25 -17.44 6.26 -14.29
CA LYS A 25 -17.10 7.31 -15.27
C LYS A 25 -16.10 6.78 -16.31
N LEU A 26 -16.56 5.93 -17.23
CA LEU A 26 -15.74 5.32 -18.27
C LEU A 26 -15.76 6.19 -19.52
N PRO A 27 -14.60 6.35 -20.21
CA PRO A 27 -14.52 7.08 -21.47
C PRO A 27 -15.52 6.56 -22.53
N GLU A 28 -16.26 7.46 -23.19
CA GLU A 28 -17.29 7.15 -24.20
C GLU A 28 -16.78 6.39 -25.44
N ASN A 29 -15.46 6.33 -25.65
CA ASN A 29 -14.82 5.62 -26.76
C ASN A 29 -14.44 4.16 -26.44
N LEU A 30 -14.68 3.68 -25.21
CA LEU A 30 -14.45 2.29 -24.85
C LEU A 30 -15.66 1.43 -25.17
N ASN A 31 -15.63 0.76 -26.32
CA ASN A 31 -16.58 -0.30 -26.65
C ASN A 31 -16.34 -1.53 -25.75
N LEU A 32 -16.81 -1.48 -24.50
CA LEU A 32 -16.74 -2.58 -23.52
C LEU A 32 -17.27 -3.90 -24.09
N VAL A 33 -18.34 -3.83 -24.88
CA VAL A 33 -18.90 -4.99 -25.59
C VAL A 33 -17.88 -5.62 -26.53
N ASN A 34 -17.09 -4.82 -27.24
CA ASN A 34 -16.07 -5.33 -28.16
C ASN A 34 -14.83 -5.87 -27.42
N ILE A 35 -14.45 -5.24 -26.31
CA ILE A 35 -13.39 -5.74 -25.42
C ILE A 35 -13.81 -7.09 -24.83
N LEU A 36 -15.04 -7.19 -24.31
CA LEU A 36 -15.57 -8.41 -23.74
C LEU A 36 -15.67 -9.52 -24.78
N LYS A 37 -16.11 -9.22 -26.01
CA LYS A 37 -16.08 -10.16 -27.14
C LYS A 37 -14.67 -10.69 -27.43
N LYS A 38 -13.65 -9.81 -27.46
CA LYS A 38 -12.25 -10.21 -27.65
C LYS A 38 -11.72 -11.06 -26.50
N VAL A 39 -12.07 -10.73 -25.26
CA VAL A 39 -11.70 -11.52 -24.07
C VAL A 39 -12.34 -12.91 -24.14
N VAL A 40 -13.64 -13.01 -24.40
CA VAL A 40 -14.30 -14.31 -24.53
C VAL A 40 -13.70 -15.13 -25.69
N PHE A 41 -13.40 -14.48 -26.82
CA PHE A 41 -12.73 -15.14 -27.94
C PHE A 41 -11.37 -15.72 -27.53
N ILE A 42 -10.50 -14.95 -26.87
CA ILE A 42 -9.17 -15.45 -26.46
C ILE A 42 -9.28 -16.60 -25.46
N PHE A 43 -10.25 -16.54 -24.55
CA PHE A 43 -10.50 -17.59 -23.55
C PHE A 43 -10.98 -18.90 -24.15
N ILE A 44 -11.69 -18.87 -25.28
CA ILE A 44 -12.10 -20.08 -25.99
C ILE A 44 -10.96 -20.56 -26.90
N PHE A 45 -10.26 -19.63 -27.54
CA PHE A 45 -9.23 -19.91 -28.52
C PHE A 45 -7.95 -20.53 -27.92
N ILE A 46 -7.48 -20.03 -26.77
CA ILE A 46 -6.26 -20.56 -26.13
C ILE A 46 -6.40 -22.05 -25.75
N PRO A 47 -7.44 -22.48 -25.02
CA PRO A 47 -7.64 -23.91 -24.71
C PRO A 47 -7.77 -24.76 -25.97
N PHE A 48 -8.48 -24.25 -26.98
CA PHE A 48 -8.59 -24.92 -28.27
C PHE A 48 -7.23 -25.14 -28.94
N LEU A 49 -6.35 -24.13 -28.93
CA LEU A 49 -5.00 -24.23 -29.46
C LEU A 49 -4.17 -25.29 -28.71
N ILE A 50 -4.26 -25.33 -27.38
CA ILE A 50 -3.59 -26.33 -26.56
C ILE A 50 -4.03 -27.75 -26.93
N ILE A 51 -5.34 -27.98 -27.14
CA ILE A 51 -5.88 -29.27 -27.59
C ILE A 51 -5.28 -29.68 -28.93
N VAL A 52 -5.19 -28.75 -29.88
CA VAL A 52 -4.58 -29.01 -31.19
C VAL A 52 -3.10 -29.37 -31.06
N LEU A 53 -2.33 -28.63 -30.25
CA LEU A 53 -0.92 -28.93 -29.99
C LEU A 53 -0.75 -30.32 -29.37
N ASN A 54 -1.65 -30.71 -28.46
CA ASN A 54 -1.65 -32.04 -27.84
C ASN A 54 -1.93 -33.15 -28.86
N ILE A 55 -2.88 -32.94 -29.78
CA ILE A 55 -3.17 -33.89 -30.88
C ILE A 55 -1.98 -34.03 -31.82
N LEU A 56 -1.22 -32.96 -32.04
CA LEU A 56 0.02 -32.96 -32.82
C LEU A 56 1.21 -33.58 -32.08
N ASN A 57 1.01 -34.16 -30.89
CA ASN A 57 2.04 -34.71 -30.00
C ASN A 57 3.15 -33.70 -29.65
N MET A 58 2.79 -32.42 -29.53
CA MET A 58 3.70 -31.35 -29.12
C MET A 58 3.68 -31.12 -27.60
N ASP A 59 3.90 -32.20 -26.83
CA ASP A 59 3.82 -32.18 -25.36
C ASP A 59 4.77 -31.16 -24.71
N ALA A 60 5.93 -30.94 -25.33
CA ALA A 60 6.92 -29.96 -24.89
C ALA A 60 6.37 -28.51 -24.84
N ILE A 61 5.26 -28.21 -25.52
CA ILE A 61 4.62 -26.89 -25.56
C ILE A 61 3.24 -26.92 -24.91
N SER A 62 2.43 -27.94 -25.18
CA SER A 62 1.06 -28.04 -24.64
C SER A 62 1.06 -28.14 -23.11
N VAL A 63 1.99 -28.90 -22.52
CA VAL A 63 2.05 -29.11 -21.06
C VAL A 63 2.37 -27.82 -20.29
N PRO A 64 3.47 -27.08 -20.58
CA PRO A 64 3.72 -25.79 -19.92
C PRO A 64 2.58 -24.78 -20.11
N THR A 65 1.95 -24.76 -21.28
CA THR A 65 0.85 -23.83 -21.59
C THR A 65 -0.42 -24.15 -20.80
N THR A 66 -0.74 -25.44 -20.65
CA THR A 66 -1.88 -25.90 -19.83
C THR A 66 -1.67 -25.51 -18.37
N HIS A 67 -0.45 -25.68 -17.86
CA HIS A 67 -0.12 -25.31 -16.49
C HIS A 67 -0.29 -23.80 -16.22
N ILE A 68 0.08 -22.94 -17.18
CA ILE A 68 -0.16 -21.49 -17.08
C ILE A 68 -1.67 -21.18 -17.03
N LEU A 69 -2.48 -21.88 -17.83
CA LEU A 69 -3.94 -21.70 -17.85
C LEU A 69 -4.57 -22.13 -16.51
N GLU A 70 -4.14 -23.28 -15.97
CA GLU A 70 -4.57 -23.75 -14.64
C GLU A 70 -4.17 -22.76 -13.54
N GLN A 71 -2.93 -22.28 -13.55
CA GLN A 71 -2.46 -21.25 -12.62
C GLN A 71 -3.30 -19.98 -12.71
N PHE A 72 -3.66 -19.55 -13.93
CA PHE A 72 -4.52 -18.40 -14.14
C PHE A 72 -5.90 -18.58 -13.50
N PHE A 73 -6.59 -19.70 -13.76
CA PHE A 73 -7.89 -19.97 -13.15
C PHE A 73 -7.81 -20.08 -11.62
N ASN A 74 -6.75 -20.69 -11.10
CA ASN A 74 -6.51 -20.80 -9.66
C ASN A 74 -6.22 -19.44 -8.99
N THR A 75 -5.80 -18.43 -9.76
CA THR A 75 -5.52 -17.08 -9.26
C THR A 75 -6.79 -16.24 -9.14
N ILE A 76 -7.83 -16.50 -9.96
CA ILE A 76 -9.08 -15.71 -9.92
C ILE A 76 -9.72 -15.69 -8.52
N PRO A 77 -9.90 -16.84 -7.81
CA PRO A 77 -10.41 -16.82 -6.45
C PRO A 77 -9.49 -16.06 -5.47
N LYS A 78 -8.16 -16.18 -5.65
CA LYS A 78 -7.17 -15.51 -4.78
C LYS A 78 -7.26 -13.99 -4.90
N ILE A 79 -7.53 -13.45 -6.09
CA ILE A 79 -7.72 -12.01 -6.31
C ILE A 79 -8.89 -11.48 -5.48
N ILE A 80 -10.01 -12.22 -5.41
CA ILE A 80 -11.17 -11.80 -4.62
C ILE A 80 -10.81 -11.70 -3.13
N VAL A 81 -10.12 -12.71 -2.60
CA VAL A 81 -9.65 -12.71 -1.19
C VAL A 81 -8.64 -11.59 -0.94
N THR A 82 -7.73 -11.35 -1.88
CA THR A 82 -6.71 -10.29 -1.82
C THR A 82 -7.35 -8.91 -1.73
N VAL A 83 -8.36 -8.63 -2.58
CA VAL A 83 -9.10 -7.36 -2.55
C VAL A 83 -9.80 -7.17 -1.21
N LEU A 84 -10.41 -8.24 -0.67
CA LEU A 84 -11.05 -8.20 0.64
C LEU A 84 -10.04 -7.88 1.76
N ILE A 85 -8.85 -8.48 1.72
CA ILE A 85 -7.78 -8.22 2.69
C ILE A 85 -7.36 -6.75 2.66
N VAL A 86 -7.07 -6.19 1.48
CA VAL A 86 -6.68 -4.78 1.34
C VAL A 86 -7.76 -3.86 1.89
N LEU A 87 -9.03 -4.17 1.61
CA LEU A 87 -10.17 -3.40 2.09
C LEU A 87 -10.24 -3.39 3.63
N ILE A 88 -10.01 -4.54 4.27
CA ILE A 88 -9.96 -4.64 5.74
C ILE A 88 -8.84 -3.75 6.30
N PHE A 89 -7.64 -3.84 5.76
CA PHE A 89 -6.49 -3.04 6.23
C PHE A 89 -6.66 -1.53 6.04
N VAL A 90 -7.35 -1.10 4.99
CA VAL A 90 -7.67 0.33 4.80
C VAL A 90 -8.62 0.82 5.90
N ILE A 91 -9.68 0.07 6.18
CA ILE A 91 -10.66 0.42 7.22
C ILE A 91 -10.03 0.36 8.61
N GLU A 92 -9.30 -0.72 8.90
CA GLU A 92 -8.60 -0.90 10.18
C GLU A 92 -7.51 0.16 10.36
N GLY A 93 -6.77 0.48 9.30
CA GLY A 93 -5.74 1.51 9.32
C GLY A 93 -6.31 2.88 9.65
N GLU A 94 -7.45 3.26 9.08
CA GLU A 94 -8.10 4.54 9.37
C GLU A 94 -8.54 4.61 10.84
N PHE A 95 -9.09 3.51 11.36
CA PHE A 95 -9.48 3.42 12.77
C PHE A 95 -8.28 3.51 13.72
N VAL A 96 -7.24 2.70 13.50
CA VAL A 96 -6.04 2.68 14.36
C VAL A 96 -5.31 4.01 14.28
N SER A 97 -5.13 4.58 13.08
CA SER A 97 -4.51 5.89 12.92
C SER A 97 -5.31 6.99 13.63
N GLY A 98 -6.64 6.95 13.56
CA GLY A 98 -7.50 7.88 14.30
C GLY A 98 -7.26 7.81 15.80
N LEU A 99 -7.25 6.60 16.37
CA LEU A 99 -6.93 6.40 17.78
C LEU A 99 -5.54 6.92 18.15
N VAL A 100 -4.53 6.69 17.31
CA VAL A 100 -3.19 7.25 17.54
C VAL A 100 -3.23 8.78 17.57
N ILE A 101 -3.93 9.42 16.63
CA ILE A 101 -4.05 10.88 16.59
C ILE A 101 -4.72 11.39 17.86
N ASP A 102 -5.87 10.83 18.23
CA ASP A 102 -6.63 11.23 19.43
C ASP A 102 -5.80 11.09 20.70
N LEU A 103 -5.06 9.98 20.83
CA LEU A 103 -4.15 9.76 21.96
C LEU A 103 -3.02 10.79 21.97
N LEU A 104 -2.40 11.08 20.83
CA LEU A 104 -1.30 12.05 20.72
C LEU A 104 -1.76 13.49 20.99
N GLU A 105 -2.97 13.85 20.56
CA GLU A 105 -3.60 15.13 20.87
C GLU A 105 -3.93 15.23 22.37
N SER A 106 -4.48 14.17 22.98
CA SER A 106 -4.80 14.14 24.42
C SER A 106 -3.57 14.31 25.32
N LEU A 107 -2.39 13.87 24.85
CA LEU A 107 -1.11 14.01 25.55
C LEU A 107 -0.49 15.41 25.40
N ASN A 108 -1.12 16.33 24.67
CA ASN A 108 -0.61 17.67 24.39
C ASN A 108 0.84 17.63 23.86
N LEU A 109 1.11 16.73 22.91
CA LEU A 109 2.45 16.58 22.34
C LEU A 109 2.97 17.87 21.69
N GLU A 110 2.08 18.73 21.21
CA GLU A 110 2.42 20.05 20.68
C GLU A 110 3.16 20.92 21.72
N GLY A 111 2.70 20.89 22.96
CA GLY A 111 3.34 21.60 24.08
C GLY A 111 4.73 21.03 24.41
N ILE A 112 4.91 19.72 24.32
CA ILE A 112 6.21 19.06 24.56
C ILE A 112 7.18 19.41 23.43
N ILE A 113 6.76 19.32 22.18
CA ILE A 113 7.61 19.52 20.99
C ILE A 113 8.06 20.99 20.85
N THR A 114 7.17 21.94 21.20
CA THR A 114 7.54 23.36 21.29
C THR A 114 8.66 23.57 22.32
N ARG A 115 8.61 22.90 23.48
CA ARG A 115 9.67 22.97 24.51
C ARG A 115 10.98 22.30 24.06
N MET A 116 10.88 21.26 23.22
CA MET A 116 12.03 20.58 22.63
C MET A 116 12.76 21.42 21.56
N ASN A 117 12.29 22.63 21.24
CA ASN A 117 12.85 23.49 20.20
C ASN A 117 12.82 22.83 18.80
N LEU A 118 11.89 21.89 18.62
CA LEU A 118 11.60 21.20 17.35
C LEU A 118 10.57 21.96 16.50
N GLY A 119 9.94 23.01 17.06
CA GLY A 119 8.94 23.85 16.39
C GLY A 119 9.44 24.58 15.14
N ASN A 120 10.76 24.67 14.94
CA ASN A 120 11.35 25.25 13.73
C ASN A 120 11.37 24.28 12.53
N ILE A 121 11.02 23.00 12.73
CA ILE A 121 11.05 21.98 11.66
C ILE A 121 9.76 22.02 10.81
N SER A 122 8.65 22.56 11.33
CA SER A 122 7.50 22.98 10.51
C SER A 122 6.54 23.89 11.32
N PRO A 123 6.41 25.18 10.98
CA PRO A 123 5.57 26.13 11.72
C PRO A 123 4.05 25.87 11.64
N ASN A 124 3.59 25.02 10.71
CA ASN A 124 2.16 24.80 10.41
C ASN A 124 1.78 23.30 10.29
N ALA A 125 2.68 22.37 10.63
CA ALA A 125 2.34 20.95 10.58
C ALA A 125 1.69 20.48 11.88
N ASN A 126 0.50 19.88 11.80
CA ASN A 126 -0.11 19.15 12.91
C ASN A 126 0.64 17.82 13.09
N LEU A 127 1.58 17.76 14.04
CA LEU A 127 2.42 16.57 14.27
C LEU A 127 1.65 15.32 14.68
N PRO A 128 0.62 15.38 15.55
CA PRO A 128 -0.22 14.22 15.83
C PRO A 128 -0.80 13.61 14.55
N LYS A 129 -1.32 14.46 13.66
CA LYS A 129 -1.85 14.05 12.35
C LYS A 129 -0.77 13.49 11.43
N LEU A 130 0.45 14.03 11.45
CA LEU A 130 1.58 13.49 10.68
C LEU A 130 1.94 12.08 11.14
N ILE A 131 2.05 11.86 12.46
CA ILE A 131 2.37 10.55 13.03
C ILE A 131 1.25 9.55 12.76
N GLY A 132 -0.02 9.95 12.92
CA GLY A 132 -1.16 9.14 12.52
C GLY A 132 -1.09 8.72 11.05
N ASN A 133 -0.84 9.67 10.14
CA ASN A 133 -0.74 9.36 8.71
C ASN A 133 0.44 8.43 8.38
N ILE A 134 1.54 8.50 9.13
CA ILE A 134 2.63 7.53 9.04
C ILE A 134 2.15 6.14 9.49
N VAL A 135 1.47 6.04 10.63
CA VAL A 135 0.90 4.78 11.12
C VAL A 135 -0.07 4.18 10.10
N TYR A 136 -1.00 4.99 9.57
CA TYR A 136 -1.92 4.59 8.49
C TYR A 136 -1.16 4.03 7.28
N PHE A 137 -0.12 4.76 6.81
CA PHE A 137 0.70 4.33 5.70
C PHE A 137 1.33 2.95 5.94
N PHE A 138 1.88 2.70 7.13
CA PHE A 138 2.46 1.40 7.48
C PHE A 138 1.43 0.28 7.54
N ILE A 139 0.24 0.53 8.11
CA ILE A 139 -0.83 -0.47 8.19
C ILE A 139 -1.30 -0.85 6.78
N VAL A 140 -1.54 0.12 5.92
CA VAL A 140 -1.95 -0.14 4.52
C VAL A 140 -0.83 -0.85 3.75
N LEU A 141 0.42 -0.43 3.92
CA LEU A 141 1.58 -1.07 3.29
C LEU A 141 1.71 -2.54 3.70
N PHE A 142 1.46 -2.85 4.98
CA PHE A 142 1.42 -4.22 5.50
C PHE A 142 0.25 -5.02 4.93
N GLY A 143 -0.91 -4.37 4.77
CA GLY A 143 -2.07 -4.95 4.11
C GLY A 143 -1.79 -5.33 2.65
N ILE A 144 -1.13 -4.45 1.90
CA ILE A 144 -0.70 -4.73 0.52
C ILE A 144 0.29 -5.90 0.47
N THR A 145 1.22 -5.96 1.42
CA THR A 145 2.20 -7.04 1.53
C THR A 145 1.52 -8.39 1.78
N THR A 146 0.60 -8.43 2.75
CA THR A 146 -0.23 -9.60 3.07
C THR A 146 -1.07 -10.03 1.86
N ALA A 147 -1.64 -9.06 1.14
CA ALA A 147 -2.43 -9.30 -0.05
C ALA A 147 -1.58 -9.92 -1.19
N LEU A 148 -0.38 -9.41 -1.44
CA LEU A 148 0.55 -9.96 -2.43
C LEU A 148 1.02 -11.37 -2.06
N GLU A 149 1.21 -11.66 -0.77
CA GLU A 149 1.51 -13.01 -0.30
C GLU A 149 0.37 -13.99 -0.65
N LYS A 150 -0.89 -13.57 -0.51
CA LYS A 150 -2.05 -14.38 -0.92
C LYS A 150 -2.18 -14.58 -2.42
N LEU A 151 -1.65 -13.66 -3.23
CA LEU A 151 -1.52 -13.87 -4.68
C LEU A 151 -0.35 -14.81 -5.05
N GLU A 152 0.45 -15.25 -4.06
CA GLU A 152 1.64 -16.07 -4.25
C GLU A 152 2.71 -15.41 -5.14
N PHE A 153 2.70 -14.07 -5.19
CA PHE A 153 3.68 -13.31 -5.95
C PHE A 153 4.98 -13.14 -5.15
N GLN A 154 5.67 -14.24 -4.89
CA GLN A 154 6.84 -14.31 -4.00
C GLN A 154 7.89 -13.21 -4.24
N LYS A 155 8.18 -12.90 -5.51
CA LYS A 155 9.14 -11.84 -5.86
C LYS A 155 8.66 -10.46 -5.45
N LEU A 156 7.39 -10.14 -5.70
CA LEU A 156 6.81 -8.84 -5.36
C LEU A 156 6.65 -8.69 -3.85
N THR A 157 6.19 -9.76 -3.17
CA THR A 157 6.09 -9.79 -1.70
C THR A 157 7.45 -9.51 -1.07
N LYS A 158 8.51 -10.19 -1.50
CA LYS A 158 9.87 -9.97 -0.96
C LYS A 158 10.37 -8.55 -1.17
N VAL A 159 10.07 -7.94 -2.32
CA VAL A 159 10.42 -6.53 -2.57
C VAL A 159 9.67 -5.63 -1.60
N LEU A 160 8.36 -5.85 -1.39
CA LEU A 160 7.60 -5.09 -0.41
C LEU A 160 8.05 -5.31 1.03
N ASP A 161 8.37 -6.54 1.44
CA ASP A 161 8.92 -6.84 2.77
C ASP A 161 10.21 -6.05 3.01
N THR A 162 11.07 -6.02 1.99
CA THR A 162 12.31 -5.27 2.04
C THR A 162 12.03 -3.76 2.15
N LEU A 163 11.03 -3.25 1.40
CA LEU A 163 10.60 -1.85 1.50
C LEU A 163 10.01 -1.51 2.88
N VAL A 164 9.15 -2.36 3.43
CA VAL A 164 8.59 -2.21 4.79
C VAL A 164 9.72 -2.18 5.81
N GLY A 165 10.70 -3.08 5.69
CA GLY A 165 11.90 -3.09 6.53
C GLY A 165 12.72 -1.81 6.42
N PHE A 166 12.97 -1.31 5.21
CA PHE A 166 13.65 -0.04 4.99
C PHE A 166 12.86 1.14 5.57
N SER A 167 11.54 1.18 5.38
CA SER A 167 10.68 2.20 5.97
C SER A 167 10.74 2.17 7.50
N GLY A 168 10.70 0.98 8.12
CA GLY A 168 10.85 0.81 9.57
C GLY A 168 12.21 1.29 10.08
N ASN A 169 13.29 0.96 9.36
CA ASN A 169 14.64 1.44 9.70
C ASN A 169 14.75 2.96 9.60
N ILE A 170 14.17 3.58 8.55
CA ILE A 170 14.15 5.04 8.40
C ILE A 170 13.40 5.68 9.57
N LEU A 171 12.27 5.10 9.99
CA LEU A 171 11.49 5.58 11.13
C LEU A 171 12.28 5.47 12.44
N PHE A 172 13.02 4.38 12.62
CA PHE A 172 13.89 4.18 13.78
C PHE A 172 15.03 5.22 13.83
N VAL A 173 15.67 5.50 12.70
CA VAL A 173 16.70 6.56 12.60
C VAL A 173 16.11 7.94 12.90
N LEU A 174 14.94 8.26 12.36
CA LEU A 174 14.24 9.51 12.69
C LEU A 174 13.94 9.62 14.19
N MET A 175 13.52 8.52 14.83
CA MET A 175 13.28 8.51 16.27
C MET A 175 14.56 8.76 17.07
N ILE A 176 15.67 8.13 16.68
CA ILE A 176 16.99 8.38 17.29
C ILE A 176 17.37 9.86 17.15
N LEU A 177 17.22 10.46 15.97
CA LEU A 177 17.55 11.88 15.74
C LEU A 177 16.68 12.83 16.58
N ILE A 178 15.38 12.54 16.73
CA ILE A 178 14.48 13.35 17.58
C ILE A 178 14.94 13.30 19.03
N ILE A 179 15.25 12.12 19.55
CA ILE A 179 15.72 11.92 20.92
C ILE A 179 17.09 12.58 21.13
N GLY A 180 18.02 12.38 20.21
CA GLY A 180 19.36 12.98 20.23
C GLY A 180 19.29 14.51 20.24
N ASN A 181 18.44 15.10 19.40
CA ASN A 181 18.23 16.55 19.38
C ASN A 181 17.62 17.08 20.69
N TRP A 182 16.69 16.34 21.31
CA TRP A 182 16.12 16.72 22.59
C TRP A 182 17.17 16.75 23.71
N ILE A 183 18.01 15.71 23.79
CA ILE A 183 19.11 15.61 24.76
C ILE A 183 20.15 16.70 24.51
N ALA A 184 20.56 16.90 23.25
CA ALA A 184 21.54 17.91 22.87
C ALA A 184 21.07 19.33 23.20
N SER A 185 19.79 19.63 22.92
CA SER A 185 19.15 20.91 23.25
C SER A 185 19.11 21.16 24.76
N THR A 186 18.82 20.12 25.54
CA THR A 186 18.79 20.20 27.01
C THR A 186 20.19 20.44 27.59
N ALA A 187 21.19 19.67 27.15
CA ALA A 187 22.58 19.84 27.58
C ALA A 187 23.12 21.24 27.25
N HIS A 188 22.83 21.73 26.04
CA HIS A 188 23.22 23.08 25.64
C HIS A 188 22.59 24.15 26.54
N LYS A 189 21.27 24.06 26.81
CA LYS A 189 20.55 25.04 27.64
C LYS A 189 21.10 25.08 29.06
N THR A 190 21.45 23.95 29.67
CA THR A 190 22.01 23.90 31.02
C THR A 190 23.44 24.44 31.08
N MET A 191 24.25 24.19 30.05
CA MET A 191 25.66 24.62 30.03
C MET A 191 25.85 26.08 29.58
N ALA A 192 24.94 26.61 28.77
CA ALA A 192 24.97 27.99 28.27
C ALA A 192 24.50 29.04 29.31
N ILE A 193 24.19 28.64 30.55
CA ILE A 193 23.69 29.54 31.61
C ILE A 193 24.77 30.56 32.06
N ASN A 194 26.06 30.23 31.92
CA ASN A 194 27.18 31.13 32.26
C ASN A 194 27.88 31.65 30.98
N GLU A 195 28.07 32.97 30.87
CA GLU A 195 28.62 33.65 29.67
C GLU A 195 29.96 33.09 29.18
N ASN A 196 30.80 32.55 30.07
CA ASN A 196 32.12 32.01 29.71
C ASN A 196 32.08 30.58 29.13
N ASN A 197 30.92 29.91 29.12
CA ASN A 197 30.79 28.49 28.75
C ASN A 197 30.05 28.24 27.43
N PHE A 198 29.74 29.28 26.64
CA PHE A 198 29.00 29.14 25.39
C PHE A 198 29.71 28.25 24.35
N PHE A 199 31.05 28.36 24.27
CA PHE A 199 31.87 27.52 23.39
C PHE A 199 31.80 26.04 23.80
N VAL A 200 31.88 25.76 25.10
CA VAL A 200 31.79 24.39 25.66
C VAL A 200 30.39 23.81 25.43
N ALA A 201 29.34 24.59 25.67
CA ALA A 201 27.96 24.19 25.43
C ALA A 201 27.71 23.82 23.95
N SER A 202 28.30 24.57 23.02
CA SER A 202 28.20 24.31 21.57
C SER A 202 28.92 23.02 21.16
N ILE A 203 30.13 22.78 21.70
CA ILE A 203 30.87 21.53 21.45
C ILE A 203 30.10 20.32 21.96
N VAL A 204 29.57 20.40 23.19
CA VAL A 204 28.80 19.31 23.80
C VAL A 204 27.55 19.00 22.97
N ARG A 205 26.83 20.02 22.52
CA ARG A 205 25.68 19.83 21.62
C ARG A 205 26.09 19.12 20.33
N MET A 206 27.18 19.53 19.69
CA MET A 206 27.65 18.94 18.45
C MET A 206 28.11 17.49 18.64
N CYS A 207 28.79 17.19 19.76
CA CYS A 207 29.18 15.82 20.11
C CYS A 207 27.95 14.92 20.30
N ILE A 208 26.93 15.39 21.03
CA ILE A 208 25.70 14.60 21.24
C ILE A 208 24.98 14.35 19.91
N LEU A 209 24.89 15.35 19.02
CA LEU A 209 24.23 15.18 17.72
C LEU A 209 24.98 14.25 16.75
N VAL A 210 26.31 14.15 16.85
CA VAL A 210 27.11 13.26 15.98
C VAL A 210 27.08 11.81 16.47
N ILE A 211 26.81 11.58 17.76
CA ILE A 211 26.75 10.25 18.36
C ILE A 211 25.41 9.53 18.08
N PHE A 212 24.32 10.29 17.98
CA PHE A 212 22.97 9.80 17.70
C PHE A 212 22.69 9.79 16.20
#